data_AF-A0A8I5ZM92-F1
#
_entry.id   AF-A0A8I5ZM92-F1
#
_cell.length_a   1.000
_cell.length_b   1.000
_cell.length_c   1.000
_cell.angle_alpha   90.00
_cell.angle_beta   90.00
_cell.angle_gamma   90.00
#
_symmetry.space_group_name_H-M   'P 1'
#
loop_
_entity.id
_entity.type
_entity.pdbx_description
1 polymer ?
#
loop_
_entity_poly.entity_id
_entity_poly.type
_entity_poly.pdbx_seq_one_letter_code
_entity_poly.pdbx_strand_id
1 'polypeptide(L)' 'MSGNHTPSASGPFSALTPSIWPQEILAKSSQKEDSSEPEICYDEFGFRVDKEGVLCVVLAALE' A
#
# COMPACT_ATOMS: atom_id res chain seq x y z
N MET A 1 9.21 -19.00 17.69
CA MET A 1 10.03 -17.84 18.08
C MET A 1 9.12 -16.62 17.98
N SER A 2 8.67 -16.06 19.10
CA SER A 2 7.92 -14.79 19.06
C SER A 2 8.94 -13.67 19.05
N GLY A 3 9.43 -13.31 17.87
CA GLY A 3 10.22 -12.10 17.71
C GLY A 3 9.28 -10.90 17.82
N ASN A 4 9.64 -9.87 18.56
CA ASN A 4 8.91 -8.62 18.53
C ASN A 4 9.02 -8.02 17.12
N HIS A 5 7.93 -8.09 16.36
CA HIS A 5 7.87 -7.48 15.04
C HIS A 5 7.77 -5.96 15.21
N THR A 6 8.63 -5.24 14.50
CA THR A 6 8.66 -3.78 14.49
C THR A 6 8.02 -3.29 13.19
N PRO A 7 7.00 -2.40 13.24
CA PRO A 7 6.42 -1.81 12.04
C PRO A 7 7.41 -0.90 11.32
N SER A 8 7.13 -0.63 10.04
CA SER A 8 7.83 0.42 9.29
C SER A 8 7.67 1.78 9.99
N ALA A 9 8.71 2.60 9.95
CA ALA A 9 8.77 3.91 10.62
C ALA A 9 7.69 4.90 10.16
N SER A 10 7.12 4.72 8.96
CA SER A 10 5.99 5.51 8.42
C SER A 10 4.72 4.67 8.24
N GLY A 11 4.68 3.47 8.82
CA GLY A 11 3.57 2.54 8.67
C GLY A 11 2.38 2.88 9.57
N PRO A 12 1.26 2.15 9.41
CA PRO A 12 0.02 2.38 10.16
C PRO A 12 0.17 2.23 11.68
N PHE A 13 1.21 1.55 12.15
CA PHE A 13 1.48 1.33 13.58
C PHE A 13 2.66 2.14 14.13
N SER A 14 3.26 3.03 13.33
CA SER A 14 4.41 3.85 13.74
C SER A 14 4.10 4.80 14.91
N ALA A 15 2.87 5.30 15.00
CA ALA A 15 2.41 6.16 16.10
C ALA A 15 2.13 5.40 17.40
N LEU A 16 2.06 4.07 17.33
CA LEU A 16 1.81 3.22 18.48
C LEU A 16 3.10 2.94 19.24
N THR A 17 3.04 2.81 20.57
CA THR A 17 4.19 2.37 21.37
C THR A 17 4.45 0.86 21.18
N PRO A 18 5.70 0.37 21.34
CA PRO A 18 6.01 -1.04 21.10
C PRO A 18 5.18 -2.06 21.88
N SER A 19 4.69 -1.67 23.07
CA SER A 19 3.85 -2.51 23.94
C SER A 19 2.44 -2.75 23.39
N ILE A 20 1.97 -1.91 22.47
CA ILE A 20 0.62 -1.98 21.88
C ILE A 20 0.67 -2.35 20.39
N TRP A 21 1.86 -2.69 19.86
CA TRP A 21 2.01 -3.15 18.50
C TRP A 21 1.34 -4.51 18.27
N PRO A 22 0.42 -4.61 17.31
CA PRO A 22 -0.31 -5.86 17.06
C PRO A 22 0.60 -6.89 16.37
N GLN A 23 1.21 -7.77 17.17
CA GLN A 23 2.22 -8.74 16.72
C GLN A 23 1.71 -9.69 15.63
N GLU A 24 0.47 -10.17 15.74
CA GLU A 24 -0.13 -11.07 14.76
C GLU A 24 -0.29 -10.42 13.38
N ILE A 25 -0.57 -9.12 13.35
CA ILE A 25 -0.73 -8.36 12.10
C ILE A 25 0.64 -8.09 11.51
N LEU A 26 1.59 -7.64 12.33
CA LEU A 26 2.96 -7.34 11.88
C LEU A 26 3.69 -8.57 11.33
N ALA A 27 3.48 -9.73 11.92
CA ALA A 27 4.01 -11.00 11.41
C ALA A 27 3.49 -11.31 9.99
N LYS A 28 2.18 -11.08 9.76
CA LYS A 28 1.53 -11.26 8.45
C LYS A 28 2.02 -10.24 7.44
N SER A 29 2.16 -8.96 7.83
CA SER A 29 2.67 -7.90 6.95
C SER A 29 4.12 -8.09 6.55
N SER A 30 4.94 -8.77 7.38
CA SER A 30 6.31 -9.12 7.02
C SER A 30 6.39 -10.18 5.93
N GLN A 31 5.33 -10.97 5.77
CA GLN A 31 5.18 -11.95 4.71
C GLN A 31 4.66 -11.22 3.47
N LYS A 32 5.55 -10.46 2.84
CA LYS A 32 5.35 -9.63 1.66
C LYS A 32 4.31 -10.25 0.72
N GLU A 33 3.10 -9.70 0.75
CA GLU A 33 2.14 -9.87 -0.33
C GLU A 33 2.85 -9.33 -1.58
N ASP A 34 2.98 -10.20 -2.56
CA ASP A 34 3.58 -9.92 -3.86
C ASP A 34 2.82 -8.73 -4.45
N SER A 35 3.41 -7.53 -4.34
CA SER A 35 2.80 -6.24 -4.69
C SER A 35 2.66 -6.09 -6.20
N SER A 36 1.84 -6.94 -6.79
CA SER A 36 1.33 -6.83 -8.16
C SER A 36 -0.04 -6.15 -8.21
N GLU A 37 -0.47 -5.56 -7.09
CA GLU A 37 -1.57 -4.58 -7.12
C GLU A 37 -1.09 -3.40 -7.98
N PRO A 38 -1.76 -3.08 -9.10
CA PRO A 38 -1.36 -1.94 -9.93
C PRO A 38 -1.38 -0.67 -9.06
N GLU A 39 -0.30 0.12 -9.07
CA GLU A 39 -0.25 1.42 -8.42
C GLU A 39 -1.20 2.40 -9.15
N ILE A 40 -2.49 2.19 -9.00
CA ILE A 40 -3.52 3.08 -9.52
C ILE A 40 -3.46 4.34 -8.66
N CYS A 41 -2.84 5.37 -9.21
CA CYS A 41 -2.77 6.68 -8.60
C CYS A 41 -4.02 7.47 -9.01
N TYR A 42 -4.59 8.27 -8.10
CA TYR A 42 -5.66 9.20 -8.41
C TYR A 42 -5.22 10.62 -8.08
N ASP A 43 -5.61 11.58 -8.91
CA ASP A 43 -5.36 13.00 -8.61
C ASP A 43 -6.27 13.51 -7.47
N GLU A 44 -6.12 14.79 -7.10
CA GLU A 44 -6.91 15.45 -6.05
C GLU A 44 -8.43 15.46 -6.35
N PHE A 45 -8.82 15.30 -7.61
CA PHE A 45 -10.21 15.26 -8.06
C PHE A 45 -10.75 13.82 -8.20
N GLY A 46 -9.91 12.81 -7.98
CA GLY A 46 -10.29 11.40 -8.08
C GLY A 46 -10.21 10.81 -9.49
N PHE A 47 -9.45 11.42 -10.42
CA PHE A 47 -9.19 10.83 -11.74
C PHE A 47 -7.99 9.90 -11.73
N ARG A 48 -8.10 8.75 -12.40
CA ARG A 48 -7.01 7.78 -12.54
C ARG A 48 -5.85 8.40 -13.31
N VAL A 49 -4.67 8.38 -12.69
CA VAL A 49 -3.38 8.79 -13.26
C VAL A 49 -2.57 7.53 -13.50
N ASP A 50 -2.35 7.20 -14.77
CA ASP A 50 -1.42 6.13 -15.15
C ASP A 50 0.01 6.66 -15.08
N LYS A 51 0.94 5.88 -14.48
CA LYS A 51 2.34 6.27 -14.33
C LYS A 51 3.12 6.21 -15.64
N GLU A 52 2.61 5.52 -16.66
CA GLU A 52 3.14 5.57 -18.02
C GLU A 52 2.35 6.62 -18.81
N GLY A 53 2.94 7.80 -19.00
CA GLY A 53 2.31 8.87 -19.76
C GLY A 53 1.84 8.36 -21.13
N VAL A 54 0.53 8.52 -21.39
CA VAL A 54 -0.20 8.23 -22.62
C VAL A 54 -0.76 6.79 -22.73
N LEU A 55 -1.94 6.53 -22.13
CA LEU A 55 -3.04 5.85 -22.85
C LEU A 55 -4.40 5.72 -22.13
N CYS A 56 -4.59 6.13 -20.87
CA CYS A 56 -5.84 5.75 -20.18
C CYS A 56 -7.11 6.45 -20.70
N VAL A 57 -7.00 7.67 -21.25
CA VAL A 57 -8.14 8.42 -21.81
C VAL A 57 -8.57 7.96 -23.21
N VAL A 58 -7.66 7.35 -23.99
CA VAL A 58 -7.99 6.91 -25.36
C VAL A 58 -8.79 5.61 -25.33
N LEU A 59 -8.54 4.72 -24.37
CA LEU A 59 -9.30 3.47 -24.24
C LEU A 59 -10.73 3.66 -23.73
N ALA A 60 -11.00 4.68 -22.91
CA ALA A 60 -12.34 4.91 -22.38
C ALA A 60 -13.32 5.56 -23.38
N ALA A 61 -12.83 6.08 -24.51
CA ALA A 61 -13.65 6.70 -25.56
C ALA A 61 -13.93 5.75 -26.74
N LEU A 62 -13.46 4.50 -26.66
CA LEU A 62 -13.66 3.47 -27.67
C LEU A 62 -14.44 2.27 -27.11
N GLU A 63 -15.54 2.54 -26.41
CA GLU A 63 -16.65 1.58 -26.24
C GLU A 63 -17.99 2.33 -26.25
#